data_AF-A0A3M2RPB4-F1
#
_entry.id   AF-A0A3M2RPB4-F1
#
_cell.length_a   1.000
_cell.length_b   1.000
_cell.length_c   1.000
_cell.angle_alpha   90.00
_cell.angle_beta   90.00
_cell.angle_gamma   90.00
#
_symmetry.space_group_name_H-M   'P 1'
#
loop_
_entity.id
_entity.type
_entity.pdbx_description
1 polymer ?
#
loop_
_entity_poly.entity_id
_entity_poly.type
_entity_poly.pdbx_seq_one_letter_code
_entity_poly.pdbx_strand_id
1 'polypeptide(L)'
;MLPRQVLLKGMQSSRYYNSDSKTFRLGLGDPSNVQWTEMSYRGKDKHGWTFSLNLPNMGQPIPLTWLKDNNVAVDGMSASRLSNNNFKLQDPNGQIMAVFTSHTMSLRPSSVGTLQINMDLGPMFDHYLDKHREEEKSTNEQGNWSGGSYQNWGQTWVIASRRQTLLAMLRNLVYKRGGIASCTPLRAKVSTEARLSSTASSAQPPKTKFYMPPEWTRHSQTITVWPDFASIPDEAILRDARSEISAISNAIARFEPVTMYTKPQNLEKARDTVSENVTVRPLEASQLWVRDTGPIIVKNLSDDSRAGLSLSFNYWGDKLESQGDEEVASGILNDMGVEVFTAGFRAEGGGFEVDGQGTLLATESAIINPNRNPGLSKSDIEAQFKIYLGIDKTIWLRGIKGYEMTDYHIDALARFISPGKVLLGRIPETADKVLVEAYQEARETLESATDASGNQIEIIEVAEPHPKELRGEHFFETVASYANYLLVNGGIIIPRFGVGKADDDALELFKRCFPDREVVQVDINTVPKLGGGIHCSTQQVPLI
;
A
#
# COMPACT_ATOMS: atom_id res chain seq x y z
N MET A 1 -16.50 26.12 -10.58
CA MET A 1 -17.44 24.98 -10.51
C MET A 1 -16.69 23.78 -11.05
N LEU A 2 -16.43 22.78 -10.21
CA LEU A 2 -15.69 21.56 -10.59
C LEU A 2 -16.66 20.53 -11.19
N PRO A 3 -16.25 19.66 -12.14
CA PRO A 3 -17.11 18.60 -12.66
C PRO A 3 -17.25 17.46 -11.64
N ARG A 4 -18.47 16.94 -11.48
CA ARG A 4 -18.87 15.87 -10.54
C ARG A 4 -18.67 14.48 -11.19
N GLN A 5 -18.07 13.53 -10.48
CA GLN A 5 -17.81 12.16 -10.96
C GLN A 5 -19.02 11.24 -10.72
N VAL A 6 -19.33 10.37 -11.70
CA VAL A 6 -20.38 9.33 -11.63
C VAL A 6 -19.73 7.95 -11.51
N LEU A 7 -20.23 7.11 -10.60
CA LEU A 7 -19.85 5.69 -10.45
C LEU A 7 -20.67 4.79 -11.39
N LEU A 8 -20.02 4.00 -12.24
CA LEU A 8 -20.61 2.89 -13.00
C LEU A 8 -20.26 1.55 -12.33
N LYS A 9 -21.25 0.76 -11.90
CA LYS A 9 -21.10 -0.65 -11.47
C LYS A 9 -21.56 -1.59 -12.59
N GLY A 10 -20.74 -2.58 -12.95
CA GLY A 10 -21.01 -3.49 -14.08
C GLY A 10 -21.51 -4.90 -13.72
N MET A 11 -22.35 -5.41 -14.63
CA MET A 11 -22.59 -6.80 -15.08
C MET A 11 -23.25 -7.86 -14.17
N GLN A 12 -24.52 -8.19 -14.48
CA GLN A 12 -25.01 -9.58 -14.49
C GLN A 12 -25.27 -9.98 -15.95
N SER A 13 -24.57 -10.99 -16.47
CA SER A 13 -25.01 -11.67 -17.70
C SER A 13 -26.00 -12.77 -17.30
N SER A 14 -27.30 -12.55 -17.51
CA SER A 14 -28.24 -13.67 -17.54
C SER A 14 -28.09 -14.36 -18.90
N ARG A 15 -27.58 -15.59 -18.92
CA ARG A 15 -27.59 -16.41 -20.14
C ARG A 15 -28.98 -17.00 -20.30
N TYR A 16 -29.87 -16.27 -20.95
CA TYR A 16 -30.93 -16.88 -21.74
C TYR A 16 -31.18 -16.01 -22.98
N TYR A 17 -31.21 -16.68 -24.13
CA TYR A 17 -31.50 -16.22 -25.50
C TYR A 17 -30.35 -15.80 -26.42
N ASN A 18 -30.47 -16.37 -27.62
CA ASN A 18 -29.65 -16.23 -28.81
C ASN A 18 -30.26 -15.12 -29.68
N SER A 19 -29.60 -13.97 -29.83
CA SER A 19 -29.70 -13.05 -30.99
C SER A 19 -28.91 -11.74 -30.73
N ASP A 20 -27.84 -11.49 -31.50
CA ASP A 20 -27.15 -10.23 -31.92
C ASP A 20 -27.25 -8.88 -31.15
N SER A 21 -27.79 -8.83 -29.94
CA SER A 21 -27.93 -7.61 -29.14
C SER A 21 -27.20 -7.78 -27.81
N LYS A 22 -26.21 -6.91 -27.56
CA LYS A 22 -25.54 -6.81 -26.26
C LYS A 22 -26.29 -5.78 -25.42
N THR A 23 -27.11 -6.23 -24.48
CA THR A 23 -27.80 -5.37 -23.51
C THR A 23 -27.03 -5.27 -22.19
N PHE A 24 -27.00 -4.07 -21.62
CA PHE A 24 -26.37 -3.73 -20.36
C PHE A 24 -27.41 -3.10 -19.44
N ARG A 25 -27.34 -3.33 -18.12
CA ARG A 25 -28.19 -2.63 -17.15
C ARG A 25 -27.40 -1.53 -16.46
N LEU A 26 -28.00 -0.36 -16.33
CA LEU A 26 -27.42 0.83 -15.73
C LEU A 26 -28.31 1.25 -14.56
N GLY A 27 -27.72 1.35 -13.37
CA GLY A 27 -28.44 1.76 -12.16
C GLY A 27 -28.51 3.28 -12.07
N LEU A 28 -29.70 3.82 -11.88
CA LEU A 28 -29.97 5.25 -11.73
C LEU A 28 -30.65 5.51 -10.38
N GLY A 29 -30.31 6.61 -9.71
CA GLY A 29 -30.89 6.96 -8.41
C GLY A 29 -30.13 6.42 -7.19
N ASP A 30 -30.78 6.45 -6.03
CA ASP A 30 -30.23 6.08 -4.73
C ASP A 30 -29.87 4.57 -4.66
N PRO A 31 -28.73 4.15 -4.08
CA PRO A 31 -28.38 2.75 -3.87
C PRO A 31 -29.43 1.92 -3.12
N SER A 32 -30.23 2.55 -2.26
CA SER A 32 -31.34 1.92 -1.54
C SER A 32 -32.63 1.84 -2.37
N ASN A 33 -32.71 2.54 -3.51
CA ASN A 33 -33.83 2.52 -4.44
C ASN A 33 -33.35 2.71 -5.90
N VAL A 34 -32.51 1.79 -6.37
CA VAL A 34 -31.92 1.86 -7.71
C VAL A 34 -32.96 1.58 -8.77
N GLN A 35 -33.18 2.55 -9.65
CA GLN A 35 -33.91 2.34 -10.90
C GLN A 35 -32.96 1.81 -11.97
N TRP A 36 -33.11 0.55 -12.31
CA TRP A 36 -32.31 -0.08 -13.36
C TRP A 36 -32.91 0.20 -14.74
N THR A 37 -32.16 0.91 -15.59
CA THR A 37 -32.48 1.07 -17.01
C THR A 37 -31.66 0.11 -17.85
N GLU A 38 -32.17 -0.27 -19.01
CA GLU A 38 -31.40 -1.02 -20.00
C GLU A 38 -30.73 -0.08 -21.02
N MET A 39 -29.54 -0.48 -21.44
CA MET A 39 -28.79 0.09 -22.54
C MET A 39 -28.50 -1.03 -23.54
N SER A 40 -29.06 -0.94 -24.75
CA SER A 40 -28.91 -1.98 -25.77
C SER A 40 -27.93 -1.53 -26.85
N TYR A 41 -26.92 -2.35 -27.15
CA TYR A 41 -26.07 -2.18 -28.33
C TYR A 41 -26.89 -2.38 -29.60
N ARG A 42 -26.79 -1.44 -30.54
CA ARG A 42 -27.55 -1.42 -31.80
C ARG A 42 -26.70 -1.70 -33.03
N GLY A 43 -25.38 -1.80 -32.88
CA GLY A 43 -24.46 -2.06 -33.99
C GLY A 43 -23.34 -1.03 -34.12
N LYS A 44 -22.56 -1.18 -35.19
CA LYS A 44 -21.50 -0.26 -35.59
C LYS A 44 -21.82 0.25 -36.99
N ASP A 45 -21.91 1.57 -37.17
CA ASP A 45 -22.10 2.19 -38.48
C ASP A 45 -20.89 3.06 -38.86
N LYS A 46 -21.02 3.83 -39.95
CA LYS A 46 -19.96 4.74 -40.44
C LYS A 46 -19.67 5.92 -39.49
N HIS A 47 -20.52 6.13 -38.48
CA HIS A 47 -20.42 7.22 -37.52
C HIS A 47 -19.86 6.72 -36.18
N GLY A 48 -20.19 5.51 -35.72
CA GLY A 48 -19.66 4.99 -34.46
C GLY A 48 -20.32 3.70 -33.96
N TRP A 49 -20.23 3.45 -32.65
CA TRP A 49 -21.00 2.40 -31.99
C TRP A 49 -22.25 3.00 -31.34
N THR A 50 -23.42 2.48 -31.71
CA THR A 50 -24.71 3.05 -31.29
C THR A 50 -25.34 2.21 -30.19
N PHE A 51 -25.88 2.88 -29.18
CA PHE A 51 -26.59 2.30 -28.05
C PHE A 51 -27.95 2.98 -27.90
N SER A 52 -28.91 2.30 -27.29
CA SER A 52 -30.20 2.91 -26.92
C SER A 52 -30.39 2.83 -25.42
N LEU A 53 -30.61 3.97 -24.76
CA LEU A 53 -30.82 4.09 -23.32
C LEU A 53 -32.32 4.27 -23.02
N ASN A 54 -32.89 3.37 -22.21
CA ASN A 54 -34.34 3.32 -21.94
C ASN A 54 -34.73 3.97 -20.61
N LEU A 55 -34.68 5.30 -20.52
CA LEU A 55 -35.02 5.98 -19.27
C LEU A 55 -36.52 5.84 -18.91
N PRO A 56 -36.87 5.47 -17.66
CA PRO A 56 -38.26 5.19 -17.25
C PRO A 56 -39.26 6.32 -17.53
N ASN A 57 -38.80 7.57 -17.57
CA ASN A 57 -39.65 8.76 -17.65
C ASN A 57 -39.61 9.49 -19.01
N MET A 58 -38.86 9.00 -20.01
CA MET A 58 -38.71 9.71 -21.30
C MET A 58 -39.56 9.15 -22.45
N GLY A 59 -40.31 8.06 -22.23
CA GLY A 59 -41.30 7.51 -23.18
C GLY A 59 -40.74 6.95 -24.50
N GLN A 60 -39.53 7.32 -24.91
CA GLN A 60 -38.82 6.79 -26.08
C GLN A 60 -37.34 6.52 -25.72
N PRO A 61 -36.75 5.42 -26.23
CA PRO A 61 -35.32 5.14 -26.10
C PRO A 61 -34.47 6.28 -26.64
N ILE A 62 -33.47 6.73 -25.87
CA ILE A 62 -32.53 7.75 -26.31
C ILE A 62 -31.38 7.05 -27.07
N PRO A 63 -31.18 7.30 -28.37
CA PRO A 63 -29.99 6.84 -29.08
C PRO A 63 -28.76 7.58 -28.58
N LEU A 64 -27.73 6.86 -28.16
CA LEU A 64 -26.42 7.40 -27.82
C LEU A 64 -25.37 6.79 -28.73
N THR A 65 -24.44 7.61 -29.24
CA THR A 65 -23.42 7.14 -30.18
C THR A 65 -22.03 7.44 -29.66
N TRP A 66 -21.20 6.40 -29.53
CA TRP A 66 -19.77 6.53 -29.30
C TRP A 66 -19.06 6.80 -30.61
N LEU A 67 -18.53 8.00 -30.76
CA LEU A 67 -17.78 8.47 -31.92
C LEU A 67 -16.30 8.53 -31.58
N LYS A 68 -15.44 8.12 -32.51
CA LYS A 68 -14.01 8.40 -32.39
C LYS A 68 -13.79 9.89 -32.66
N ASP A 69 -13.17 10.59 -31.72
CA ASP A 69 -12.89 12.02 -31.85
C ASP A 69 -11.59 12.39 -31.15
N ASN A 70 -10.65 12.94 -31.92
CA ASN A 70 -9.34 13.38 -31.43
C ASN A 70 -9.30 14.90 -31.15
N ASN A 71 -10.44 15.59 -31.17
CA ASN A 71 -10.54 17.02 -30.89
C ASN A 71 -11.18 17.32 -29.53
N VAL A 72 -11.78 16.32 -28.89
CA VAL A 72 -12.40 16.43 -27.57
C VAL A 72 -11.66 15.51 -26.61
N ALA A 73 -11.27 16.06 -25.46
CA ALA A 73 -10.61 15.31 -24.40
C ALA A 73 -11.35 15.50 -23.08
N VAL A 74 -11.03 14.64 -22.11
CA VAL A 74 -11.30 14.87 -20.69
C VAL A 74 -10.68 16.21 -20.28
N ASP A 75 -11.38 16.97 -19.44
CA ASP A 75 -10.93 18.26 -18.95
C ASP A 75 -9.55 18.14 -18.29
N GLY A 76 -8.61 19.01 -18.70
CA GLY A 76 -7.22 18.96 -18.25
C GLY A 76 -6.32 17.97 -19.01
N MET A 77 -6.87 17.18 -19.94
CA MET A 77 -6.11 16.35 -20.89
C MET A 77 -6.10 16.98 -22.29
N SER A 78 -5.12 16.58 -23.11
CA SER A 78 -5.09 16.92 -24.53
C SER A 78 -5.33 15.67 -25.37
N ALA A 79 -6.29 15.74 -26.29
CA ALA A 79 -6.53 14.67 -27.24
C ALA A 79 -5.39 14.69 -28.27
N SER A 80 -4.52 13.68 -28.23
CA SER A 80 -3.49 13.54 -29.26
C SER A 80 -4.15 13.21 -30.61
N ARG A 81 -3.81 13.97 -31.66
CA ARG A 81 -4.23 13.68 -33.04
C ARG A 81 -3.68 12.35 -33.57
N LEU A 82 -2.63 11.82 -32.95
CA LEU A 82 -1.99 10.54 -33.27
C LEU A 82 -2.59 9.36 -32.49
N SER A 83 -3.46 9.62 -31.51
CA SER A 83 -4.17 8.56 -30.78
C SER A 83 -5.24 7.93 -31.66
N ASN A 84 -5.32 6.62 -31.61
CA ASN A 84 -6.39 5.87 -32.27
C ASN A 84 -7.60 5.59 -31.38
N ASN A 85 -7.54 5.98 -30.10
CA ASN A 85 -8.45 5.51 -29.04
C ASN A 85 -9.04 6.65 -28.20
N ASN A 86 -9.31 7.82 -28.79
CA ASN A 86 -10.11 8.85 -28.13
C ASN A 86 -11.55 8.78 -28.66
N PHE A 87 -12.51 8.84 -27.75
CA PHE A 87 -13.92 8.70 -28.08
C PHE A 87 -14.77 9.71 -27.32
N LYS A 88 -15.90 10.09 -27.90
CA LYS A 88 -16.96 10.84 -27.21
C LYS A 88 -18.29 10.12 -27.37
N LEU A 89 -19.10 10.14 -26.34
CA LEU A 89 -20.49 9.70 -26.38
C LEU A 89 -21.37 10.92 -26.64
N GLN A 90 -22.24 10.86 -27.63
CA GLN A 90 -23.18 11.93 -27.95
C GLN A 90 -24.63 11.44 -27.98
N ASP A 91 -25.55 12.34 -27.65
CA ASP A 91 -26.98 12.17 -27.88
C ASP A 91 -27.35 12.53 -29.35
N PRO A 92 -28.62 12.34 -29.78
CA PRO A 92 -29.03 12.65 -31.16
C PRO A 92 -28.96 14.14 -31.51
N ASN A 93 -28.93 15.02 -30.51
CA ASN A 93 -28.82 16.48 -30.68
C ASN A 93 -27.35 16.93 -30.74
N GLY A 94 -26.39 16.01 -30.61
CA GLY A 94 -24.95 16.29 -30.65
C GLY A 94 -24.36 16.73 -29.30
N GLN A 95 -25.15 16.70 -28.22
CA GLN A 95 -24.67 16.97 -26.86
C GLN A 95 -23.69 15.89 -26.43
N ILE A 96 -22.54 16.30 -25.90
CA ILE A 96 -21.49 15.37 -25.42
C ILE A 96 -21.85 14.90 -24.02
N MET A 97 -22.15 13.62 -23.91
CA MET A 97 -22.57 12.96 -22.67
C MET A 97 -21.40 12.35 -21.92
N ALA A 98 -20.35 11.94 -22.63
CA ALA A 98 -19.11 11.44 -22.02
C ALA A 98 -17.94 11.57 -23.00
N VAL A 99 -16.72 11.59 -22.47
CA VAL A 99 -15.47 11.64 -23.26
C VAL A 99 -14.47 10.66 -22.68
N PHE A 100 -13.90 9.80 -23.53
CA PHE A 100 -12.79 8.92 -23.22
C PHE A 100 -11.53 9.40 -23.92
N THR A 101 -10.46 9.67 -23.16
CA THR A 101 -9.17 10.12 -23.70
C THR A 101 -8.09 9.11 -23.37
N SER A 102 -7.46 8.54 -24.40
CA SER A 102 -6.35 7.61 -24.23
C SER A 102 -5.12 8.31 -23.64
N HIS A 103 -4.41 7.62 -22.74
CA HIS A 103 -3.14 8.10 -22.19
C HIS A 103 -1.96 7.95 -23.16
N THR A 104 -2.13 7.22 -24.28
CA THR A 104 -1.03 6.96 -25.22
C THR A 104 -1.03 7.93 -26.39
N MET A 105 0.13 8.54 -26.68
CA MET A 105 0.35 9.32 -27.91
C MET A 105 0.73 8.46 -29.13
N SER A 106 0.62 7.14 -29.02
CA SER A 106 1.08 6.14 -30.01
C SER A 106 -0.05 5.65 -30.91
N LEU A 107 0.31 5.23 -32.14
CA LEU A 107 -0.58 4.55 -33.10
C LEU A 107 -0.96 3.12 -32.67
N ARG A 108 -0.35 2.59 -31.60
CA ARG A 108 -0.63 1.24 -31.07
C ARG A 108 -1.94 1.22 -30.26
N PRO A 109 -2.78 0.18 -30.38
CA PRO A 109 -3.97 0.04 -29.55
C PRO A 109 -3.60 -0.01 -28.06
N SER A 110 -4.12 0.93 -27.27
CA SER A 110 -4.04 0.94 -25.81
C SER A 110 -5.44 0.88 -25.21
N SER A 111 -5.65 0.02 -24.22
CA SER A 111 -6.88 -0.09 -23.44
C SER A 111 -6.92 0.85 -22.23
N VAL A 112 -5.92 1.73 -22.07
CA VAL A 112 -5.74 2.58 -20.89
C VAL A 112 -6.04 4.06 -21.26
N GLY A 113 -7.05 4.64 -20.62
CA GLY A 113 -7.52 6.01 -20.85
C GLY A 113 -8.43 6.50 -19.72
N THR A 114 -8.69 7.82 -19.67
CA THR A 114 -9.60 8.44 -18.69
C THR A 114 -10.98 8.62 -19.31
N LEU A 115 -12.05 8.32 -18.55
CA LEU A 115 -13.44 8.59 -18.92
C LEU A 115 -14.01 9.73 -18.05
N GLN A 116 -14.55 10.75 -18.68
CA GLN A 116 -15.34 11.82 -18.05
C GLN A 116 -16.79 11.72 -18.50
N ILE A 117 -17.73 11.86 -17.58
CA ILE A 117 -19.17 11.85 -17.85
C ILE A 117 -19.69 13.27 -17.65
N ASN A 118 -20.33 13.82 -18.68
CA ASN A 118 -20.81 15.20 -18.79
C ASN A 118 -22.34 15.25 -18.85
N MET A 119 -23.00 14.35 -18.10
CA MET A 119 -24.45 14.27 -18.04
C MET A 119 -24.96 14.99 -16.79
N ASP A 120 -25.81 16.00 -16.98
CA ASP A 120 -26.67 16.53 -15.91
C ASP A 120 -28.04 15.86 -16.03
N LEU A 121 -28.38 15.01 -15.06
CA LEU A 121 -29.66 14.29 -15.01
C LEU A 121 -30.68 14.95 -14.07
N GLY A 122 -30.40 16.17 -13.59
CA GLY A 122 -31.30 16.98 -12.78
C GLY A 122 -31.19 16.76 -11.26
N PRO A 123 -32.06 17.41 -10.47
CA PRO A 123 -31.87 17.65 -9.03
C PRO A 123 -31.80 16.40 -8.13
N MET A 124 -32.31 15.26 -8.61
CA MET A 124 -32.27 13.98 -7.90
C MET A 124 -30.84 13.40 -7.77
N PHE A 125 -29.91 13.82 -8.62
CA PHE A 125 -28.52 13.36 -8.59
C PHE A 125 -27.68 14.08 -7.52
N ASP A 126 -28.08 15.29 -7.14
CA ASP A 126 -27.31 16.16 -6.23
C ASP A 126 -27.41 15.76 -4.75
N HIS A 127 -28.47 15.02 -4.37
CA HIS A 127 -28.67 14.58 -2.98
C HIS A 127 -27.69 13.45 -2.57
N TYR A 128 -27.03 12.79 -3.52
CA TYR A 128 -26.12 11.67 -3.26
C TYR A 128 -24.77 12.10 -2.65
N LEU A 129 -24.33 13.34 -2.89
CA LEU A 129 -23.01 13.81 -2.42
C LEU A 129 -23.03 14.40 -1.00
N ASP A 130 -24.18 14.89 -0.53
CA ASP A 130 -24.32 15.40 0.84
C ASP A 130 -24.66 14.29 1.85
N LYS A 131 -25.48 13.28 1.47
CA LYS A 131 -25.96 12.25 2.40
C LYS A 131 -24.91 11.17 2.73
N HIS A 132 -23.94 10.94 1.84
CA HIS A 132 -22.77 10.08 2.13
C HIS A 132 -21.81 10.67 3.18
N ARG A 133 -22.06 11.89 3.65
CA ARG A 133 -21.33 12.50 4.76
C ARG A 133 -21.98 12.22 6.13
N GLU A 134 -23.20 11.66 6.16
CA GLU A 134 -24.00 11.50 7.40
C GLU A 134 -24.44 10.06 7.74
N GLU A 135 -24.47 9.11 6.81
CA GLU A 135 -25.04 7.75 7.05
C GLU A 135 -24.03 6.62 7.32
N GLU A 136 -22.87 6.94 7.88
CA GLU A 136 -21.92 5.95 8.43
C GLU A 136 -22.36 5.38 9.80
N LYS A 137 -23.67 5.22 10.04
CA LYS A 137 -24.20 4.59 11.26
C LYS A 137 -25.44 3.74 10.98
N SER A 138 -25.24 2.44 10.71
CA SER A 138 -25.99 1.27 11.26
C SER A 138 -26.11 0.06 10.30
N THR A 139 -25.31 -0.98 10.62
CA THR A 139 -25.55 -2.45 10.66
C THR A 139 -26.46 -3.24 9.69
N ASN A 140 -25.85 -4.33 9.15
CA ASN A 140 -26.26 -5.76 9.01
C ASN A 140 -27.60 -6.13 8.33
N GLU A 141 -27.80 -7.26 7.63
CA GLU A 141 -27.38 -8.66 7.88
C GLU A 141 -27.80 -9.58 6.70
N GLN A 142 -27.18 -10.77 6.59
CA GLN A 142 -27.63 -12.01 5.89
C GLN A 142 -27.56 -12.02 4.33
N GLY A 143 -27.02 -13.01 3.62
CA GLY A 143 -26.44 -14.33 3.93
C GLY A 143 -26.19 -15.10 2.61
N ASN A 144 -25.08 -15.85 2.55
CA ASN A 144 -24.70 -17.03 1.74
C ASN A 144 -25.16 -17.20 0.26
N TRP A 145 -24.27 -17.72 -0.60
CA TRP A 145 -24.39 -19.05 -1.27
C TRP A 145 -23.16 -19.41 -2.13
N SER A 146 -23.08 -20.71 -2.44
CA SER A 146 -21.91 -21.57 -2.69
C SER A 146 -21.38 -21.69 -4.15
N GLY A 147 -20.06 -21.86 -4.25
CA GLY A 147 -19.28 -22.85 -5.03
C GLY A 147 -19.69 -23.27 -6.46
N GLY A 148 -18.75 -23.13 -7.40
CA GLY A 148 -18.74 -23.85 -8.68
C GLY A 148 -17.67 -23.38 -9.66
N SER A 149 -16.54 -24.07 -9.72
CA SER A 149 -15.41 -23.86 -10.63
C SER A 149 -15.73 -24.30 -12.07
N TYR A 150 -15.42 -23.51 -13.10
CA TYR A 150 -15.05 -24.01 -14.44
C TYR A 150 -14.19 -23.00 -15.22
N GLN A 151 -13.06 -23.50 -15.71
CA GLN A 151 -12.11 -22.80 -16.57
C GLN A 151 -12.56 -22.73 -18.04
N ASN A 152 -12.08 -21.66 -18.70
CA ASN A 152 -11.63 -21.52 -20.08
C ASN A 152 -12.43 -20.68 -21.10
N TRP A 153 -11.84 -19.49 -21.34
CA TRP A 153 -11.66 -18.66 -22.55
C TRP A 153 -12.86 -18.20 -23.37
N GLY A 154 -13.18 -16.91 -23.21
CA GLY A 154 -13.89 -16.06 -24.17
C GLY A 154 -13.72 -14.60 -23.77
N GLN A 155 -12.97 -13.82 -24.55
CA GLN A 155 -12.54 -12.45 -24.26
C GLN A 155 -13.71 -11.54 -23.82
N THR A 156 -13.61 -10.98 -22.62
CA THR A 156 -14.57 -10.01 -22.06
C THR A 156 -13.84 -8.72 -21.74
N TRP A 157 -14.32 -7.61 -22.28
CA TRP A 157 -13.84 -6.26 -21.96
C TRP A 157 -14.40 -5.85 -20.59
N VAL A 158 -13.54 -5.72 -19.59
CA VAL A 158 -13.89 -5.15 -18.29
C VAL A 158 -13.49 -3.67 -18.31
N ILE A 159 -14.47 -2.78 -18.15
CA ILE A 159 -14.23 -1.40 -17.76
C ILE A 159 -13.84 -1.47 -16.28
N ALA A 160 -12.54 -1.42 -16.00
CA ALA A 160 -12.03 -1.31 -14.66
C ALA A 160 -12.26 0.13 -14.18
N SER A 161 -13.22 0.33 -13.29
CA SER A 161 -13.17 1.44 -12.35
C SER A 161 -12.51 0.91 -11.07
N ARG A 162 -11.24 1.26 -10.87
CA ARG A 162 -10.61 1.18 -9.56
C ARG A 162 -9.99 2.54 -9.23
N ARG A 163 -10.53 3.15 -8.18
CA ARG A 163 -9.83 4.08 -7.31
C ARG A 163 -8.59 3.36 -6.79
N GLN A 164 -7.44 3.55 -7.45
CA GLN A 164 -6.12 3.33 -6.84
C GLN A 164 -4.96 3.92 -7.67
N THR A 165 -5.21 4.69 -8.73
CA THR A 165 -4.11 5.21 -9.57
C THR A 165 -4.29 6.69 -9.95
N LEU A 166 -4.56 7.56 -8.97
CA LEU A 166 -4.65 9.01 -9.25
C LEU A 166 -3.92 9.95 -8.27
N LEU A 167 -2.97 9.46 -7.48
CA LEU A 167 -2.06 10.32 -6.71
C LEU A 167 -0.59 10.27 -7.17
N ALA A 168 -0.24 9.43 -8.15
CA ALA A 168 1.16 9.23 -8.54
C ALA A 168 1.67 10.06 -9.75
N MET A 169 0.83 10.83 -10.47
CA MET A 169 1.25 11.48 -11.74
C MET A 169 1.20 13.01 -11.82
N LEU A 170 1.04 13.75 -10.70
CA LEU A 170 1.01 15.23 -10.73
C LEU A 170 2.12 15.94 -9.95
N ARG A 171 3.33 15.39 -9.88
CA ARG A 171 4.45 16.06 -9.20
C ARG A 171 5.81 16.06 -9.91
N ASN A 172 5.81 16.02 -11.24
CA ASN A 172 7.00 16.41 -12.00
C ASN A 172 6.64 17.39 -13.12
N LEU A 173 6.48 18.67 -12.77
CA LEU A 173 6.86 19.79 -13.64
C LEU A 173 6.96 21.07 -12.78
N VAL A 174 8.18 21.43 -12.36
CA VAL A 174 8.50 22.81 -11.97
C VAL A 174 9.65 23.26 -12.85
N TYR A 175 9.59 24.54 -13.25
CA TYR A 175 10.56 25.35 -14.01
C TYR A 175 10.36 25.44 -15.53
N LYS A 176 9.64 26.49 -15.97
CA LYS A 176 10.29 27.69 -16.51
C LYS A 176 9.32 28.86 -16.78
N ARG A 177 9.82 30.05 -16.40
CA ARG A 177 9.48 31.43 -16.79
C ARG A 177 8.33 32.13 -16.07
N GLY A 178 8.72 33.18 -15.34
CA GLY A 178 7.86 34.10 -14.63
C GLY A 178 7.31 35.25 -15.47
N GLY A 179 6.54 36.09 -14.79
CA GLY A 179 5.97 37.33 -15.28
C GLY A 179 4.95 37.87 -14.28
N ILE A 180 5.23 39.07 -13.76
CA ILE A 180 4.47 39.82 -12.77
C ILE A 180 3.11 40.27 -13.34
N ALA A 181 2.04 40.21 -12.54
CA ALA A 181 1.04 41.29 -12.44
C ALA A 181 0.02 41.02 -11.30
N SER A 182 -0.18 42.05 -10.48
CA SER A 182 -1.11 42.18 -9.37
C SER A 182 -2.59 42.24 -9.80
N CYS A 183 -3.51 41.75 -8.95
CA CYS A 183 -4.68 42.50 -8.48
C CYS A 183 -5.49 41.70 -7.44
N THR A 184 -5.50 42.17 -6.20
CA THR A 184 -6.57 41.99 -5.19
C THR A 184 -7.75 42.93 -5.54
N PRO A 185 -8.95 42.90 -4.90
CA PRO A 185 -9.45 42.05 -3.80
C PRO A 185 -10.92 41.57 -3.96
N LEU A 186 -11.40 40.68 -3.07
CA LEU A 186 -12.52 40.95 -2.15
C LEU A 186 -12.80 39.79 -1.20
N ARG A 187 -13.16 40.21 0.02
CA ARG A 187 -13.14 39.48 1.28
C ARG A 187 -14.58 39.08 1.61
N ALA A 188 -14.83 37.82 1.91
CA ALA A 188 -15.99 37.40 2.70
C ALA A 188 -15.49 36.48 3.82
N LYS A 189 -15.53 37.01 5.04
CA LYS A 189 -15.26 36.27 6.27
C LYS A 189 -16.42 35.31 6.52
N VAL A 190 -16.13 34.01 6.65
CA VAL A 190 -16.91 33.13 7.52
C VAL A 190 -15.89 32.42 8.41
N SER A 191 -16.02 32.70 9.70
CA SER A 191 -15.23 32.16 10.79
C SER A 191 -15.62 30.70 11.05
N THR A 192 -14.65 29.80 11.01
CA THR A 192 -14.66 28.56 11.76
C THR A 192 -13.21 28.27 12.14
N GLU A 193 -12.86 28.72 13.34
CA GLU A 193 -11.63 28.30 14.02
C GLU A 193 -11.78 26.82 14.37
N ALA A 194 -11.14 25.95 13.58
CA ALA A 194 -10.62 24.69 14.07
C ALA A 194 -9.13 24.69 13.70
N ARG A 195 -8.29 24.96 14.70
CA ARG A 195 -6.83 24.79 14.61
C ARG A 195 -6.56 23.35 14.19
N LEU A 196 -6.24 23.13 12.92
CA LEU A 196 -5.35 22.05 12.52
C LEU A 196 -3.97 22.44 13.07
N SER A 197 -3.54 21.80 14.16
CA SER A 197 -2.20 22.01 14.68
C SER A 197 -1.21 21.36 13.71
N SER A 198 -0.69 22.17 12.80
CA SER A 198 0.61 21.94 12.17
C SER A 198 1.69 22.09 13.25
N THR A 199 1.82 21.08 14.09
CA THR A 199 2.96 20.93 15.00
C THR A 199 3.61 19.61 14.64
N ALA A 200 4.55 19.66 13.69
CA ALA A 200 5.78 18.92 13.94
C ALA A 200 6.25 19.42 15.30
N SER A 201 6.01 18.61 16.33
CA SER A 201 6.28 19.00 17.70
C SER A 201 7.75 19.40 17.76
N SER A 202 8.01 20.67 18.05
CA SER A 202 9.30 21.13 18.56
C SER A 202 9.46 20.62 20.00
N ALA A 203 9.19 19.33 20.24
CA ALA A 203 9.50 18.68 21.48
C ALA A 203 11.01 18.82 21.64
N GLN A 204 11.42 19.45 22.74
CA GLN A 204 12.82 19.41 23.12
C GLN A 204 13.26 17.94 23.13
N PRO A 205 14.40 17.60 22.52
CA PRO A 205 14.87 16.23 22.51
C PRO A 205 14.89 15.70 23.95
N PRO A 206 14.55 14.42 24.15
CA PRO A 206 14.53 13.83 25.48
C PRO A 206 15.88 14.07 26.16
N LYS A 207 15.84 14.30 27.47
CA LYS A 207 17.08 14.46 28.26
C LYS A 207 17.87 13.15 28.34
N THR A 208 17.25 12.04 28.00
CA THR A 208 17.88 10.72 27.90
C THR A 208 18.24 10.37 26.45
N LYS A 209 19.11 9.39 26.30
CA LYS A 209 19.46 8.75 25.03
C LYS A 209 19.01 7.31 25.05
N PHE A 210 18.79 6.78 23.86
CA PHE A 210 18.31 5.43 23.67
C PHE A 210 19.27 4.63 22.80
N TYR A 211 19.17 3.31 22.92
CA TYR A 211 19.88 2.34 22.10
C TYR A 211 18.86 1.34 21.55
N MET A 212 18.82 1.17 20.24
CA MET A 212 18.03 0.11 19.61
C MET A 212 18.88 -1.15 19.48
N PRO A 213 18.51 -2.26 20.16
CA PRO A 213 19.19 -3.54 19.96
C PRO A 213 18.98 -4.05 18.53
N PRO A 214 19.97 -4.74 17.94
CA PRO A 214 19.80 -5.38 16.64
C PRO A 214 18.83 -6.55 16.73
N GLU A 215 18.21 -6.93 15.62
CA GLU A 215 17.16 -7.96 15.58
C GLU A 215 17.66 -9.37 15.99
N TRP A 216 18.96 -9.65 15.96
CA TRP A 216 19.48 -10.92 16.48
C TRP A 216 19.60 -10.97 18.01
N THR A 217 19.32 -9.87 18.71
CA THR A 217 19.22 -9.85 20.17
C THR A 217 18.15 -10.83 20.63
N ARG A 218 18.33 -11.46 21.80
CA ARG A 218 17.30 -12.35 22.35
C ARG A 218 15.98 -11.60 22.51
N HIS A 219 14.86 -12.19 22.11
CA HIS A 219 13.55 -11.60 22.24
C HIS A 219 12.83 -12.07 23.50
N SER A 220 11.98 -11.20 24.03
CA SER A 220 10.97 -11.57 25.03
C SER A 220 9.67 -12.05 24.40
N GLN A 221 9.32 -11.50 23.23
CA GLN A 221 8.18 -11.91 22.40
C GLN A 221 8.30 -11.28 21.00
N THR A 222 7.47 -11.74 20.07
CA THR A 222 7.18 -11.07 18.81
C THR A 222 5.71 -10.63 18.76
N ILE A 223 5.45 -9.50 18.13
CA ILE A 223 4.11 -8.93 17.95
C ILE A 223 3.66 -9.12 16.50
N THR A 224 2.38 -9.47 16.32
CA THR A 224 1.68 -9.49 15.03
C THR A 224 0.32 -8.78 15.14
N VAL A 225 -0.28 -8.40 14.01
CA VAL A 225 -1.66 -7.89 13.96
C VAL A 225 -2.50 -8.77 13.04
N TRP A 226 -3.64 -9.26 13.54
CA TRP A 226 -4.56 -10.05 12.74
C TRP A 226 -5.32 -9.15 11.76
N PRO A 227 -5.30 -9.43 10.44
CA PRO A 227 -5.85 -8.53 9.44
C PRO A 227 -7.34 -8.19 9.65
N ASP A 228 -7.68 -6.92 9.46
CA ASP A 228 -9.05 -6.41 9.57
C ASP A 228 -9.66 -6.05 8.21
N PHE A 229 -10.99 -6.11 8.10
CA PHE A 229 -11.69 -5.76 6.87
C PHE A 229 -11.53 -4.29 6.47
N ALA A 230 -11.29 -3.39 7.45
CA ALA A 230 -11.06 -1.97 7.15
C ALA A 230 -9.84 -1.74 6.24
N SER A 231 -8.78 -2.53 6.41
CA SER A 231 -7.58 -2.45 5.57
C SER A 231 -7.67 -3.30 4.30
N ILE A 232 -8.38 -4.43 4.36
CA ILE A 232 -8.56 -5.36 3.24
C ILE A 232 -10.06 -5.59 3.01
N PRO A 233 -10.76 -4.70 2.27
CA PRO A 233 -12.21 -4.77 2.07
C PRO A 233 -12.60 -5.78 0.96
N ASP A 234 -11.99 -6.96 0.98
CA ASP A 234 -12.30 -8.11 0.13
C ASP A 234 -12.25 -9.36 1.01
N GLU A 235 -13.39 -10.03 1.22
CA GLU A 235 -13.51 -11.16 2.14
C GLU A 235 -12.62 -12.36 1.75
N ALA A 236 -12.41 -12.60 0.46
CA ALA A 236 -11.61 -13.73 0.01
C ALA A 236 -10.12 -13.47 0.28
N ILE A 237 -9.64 -12.28 -0.07
CA ILE A 237 -8.27 -11.85 0.20
C ILE A 237 -8.04 -11.75 1.70
N LEU A 238 -8.98 -11.20 2.46
CA LEU A 238 -8.89 -11.07 3.91
C LEU A 238 -8.80 -12.42 4.61
N ARG A 239 -9.61 -13.40 4.20
CA ARG A 239 -9.53 -14.77 4.72
C ARG A 239 -8.14 -15.37 4.49
N ASP A 240 -7.61 -15.23 3.28
CA ASP A 240 -6.33 -15.83 2.91
C ASP A 240 -5.17 -15.11 3.64
N ALA A 241 -5.22 -13.78 3.76
CA ALA A 241 -4.27 -12.99 4.55
C ALA A 241 -4.30 -13.37 6.04
N ARG A 242 -5.48 -13.56 6.64
CA ARG A 242 -5.63 -14.03 8.03
C ARG A 242 -5.02 -15.41 8.24
N SER A 243 -5.21 -16.31 7.27
CA SER A 243 -4.61 -17.64 7.29
C SER A 243 -3.08 -17.56 7.27
N GLU A 244 -2.51 -16.75 6.38
CA GLU A 244 -1.06 -16.58 6.25
C GLU A 244 -0.43 -15.91 7.48
N ILE A 245 -1.05 -14.85 8.03
CA ILE A 245 -0.57 -14.19 9.27
C ILE A 245 -0.65 -15.13 10.48
N SER A 246 -1.68 -15.97 10.54
CA SER A 246 -1.78 -17.00 11.59
C SER A 246 -0.71 -18.08 11.42
N ALA A 247 -0.40 -18.49 10.19
CA ALA A 247 0.68 -19.43 9.90
C ALA A 247 2.05 -18.86 10.27
N ILE A 248 2.32 -17.59 9.94
CA ILE A 248 3.52 -16.86 10.36
C ILE A 248 3.62 -16.84 11.89
N SER A 249 2.53 -16.43 12.57
CA SER A 249 2.49 -16.34 14.04
C SER A 249 2.74 -17.69 14.70
N ASN A 250 2.16 -18.78 14.17
CA ASN A 250 2.38 -20.13 14.68
C ASN A 250 3.81 -20.64 14.44
N ALA A 251 4.43 -20.27 13.31
CA ALA A 251 5.82 -20.61 13.04
C ALA A 251 6.77 -19.92 14.04
N ILE A 252 6.51 -18.64 14.35
CA ILE A 252 7.25 -17.88 15.36
C ILE A 252 7.05 -18.46 16.76
N ALA A 253 5.82 -18.86 17.10
CA ALA A 253 5.45 -19.40 18.41
C ALA A 253 6.16 -20.72 18.78
N ARG A 254 6.88 -21.34 17.85
CA ARG A 254 7.79 -22.46 18.10
C ARG A 254 9.07 -22.04 18.84
N PHE A 255 9.44 -20.78 18.76
CA PHE A 255 10.73 -20.23 19.19
C PHE A 255 10.59 -19.24 20.36
N GLU A 256 9.52 -18.44 20.35
CA GLU A 256 9.28 -17.41 21.36
C GLU A 256 7.80 -17.07 21.50
N PRO A 257 7.37 -16.47 22.63
CA PRO A 257 5.99 -16.03 22.79
C PRO A 257 5.57 -15.05 21.69
N VAL A 258 4.32 -15.16 21.24
CA VAL A 258 3.73 -14.21 20.28
C VAL A 258 2.54 -13.52 20.91
N THR A 259 2.47 -12.20 20.77
CA THR A 259 1.26 -11.41 21.05
C THR A 259 0.65 -10.95 19.74
N MET A 260 -0.54 -11.45 19.42
CA MET A 260 -1.31 -11.04 18.26
C MET A 260 -2.38 -10.03 18.68
N TYR A 261 -2.32 -8.82 18.15
CA TYR A 261 -3.35 -7.82 18.35
C TYR A 261 -4.43 -7.89 17.29
N THR A 262 -5.68 -7.59 17.66
CA THR A 262 -6.79 -7.47 16.70
C THR A 262 -7.90 -6.60 17.29
N LYS A 263 -8.79 -6.06 16.45
CA LYS A 263 -9.96 -5.33 16.94
C LYS A 263 -10.82 -6.19 17.87
N PRO A 264 -11.44 -5.62 18.93
CA PRO A 264 -12.21 -6.38 19.92
C PRO A 264 -13.22 -7.38 19.33
N GLN A 265 -13.93 -6.99 18.26
CA GLN A 265 -14.92 -7.84 17.57
C GLN A 265 -14.33 -9.07 16.88
N ASN A 266 -13.02 -9.12 16.66
CA ASN A 266 -12.33 -10.20 15.96
C ASN A 266 -11.61 -11.15 16.91
N LEU A 267 -11.62 -10.90 18.23
CA LEU A 267 -10.84 -11.65 19.22
C LEU A 267 -11.02 -13.16 19.15
N GLU A 268 -12.27 -13.63 19.13
CA GLU A 268 -12.56 -15.07 19.10
C GLU A 268 -12.10 -15.69 17.78
N LYS A 269 -12.41 -15.05 16.64
CA LYS A 269 -12.00 -15.51 15.31
C LYS A 269 -10.49 -15.60 15.16
N ALA A 270 -9.74 -14.64 15.72
CA ALA A 270 -8.28 -14.65 15.69
C ALA A 270 -7.69 -15.73 16.59
N ARG A 271 -8.29 -16.01 17.76
CA ARG A 271 -7.87 -17.11 18.64
C ARG A 271 -8.05 -18.47 17.98
N ASP A 272 -9.13 -18.66 17.22
CA ASP A 272 -9.42 -19.92 16.55
C ASP A 272 -8.43 -20.27 15.43
N THR A 273 -7.60 -19.32 14.98
CA THR A 273 -6.64 -19.55 13.89
C THR A 273 -5.20 -19.77 14.36
N VAL A 274 -4.92 -19.62 15.65
CA VAL A 274 -3.57 -19.69 16.22
C VAL A 274 -3.44 -20.76 17.30
N SER A 275 -2.21 -21.19 17.55
CA SER A 275 -1.86 -22.13 18.61
C SER A 275 -1.94 -21.47 20.00
N GLU A 276 -1.95 -22.29 21.05
CA GLU A 276 -2.00 -21.84 22.45
C GLU A 276 -0.79 -20.99 22.89
N ASN A 277 0.32 -21.05 22.15
CA ASN A 277 1.52 -20.24 22.39
C ASN A 277 1.42 -18.81 21.82
N VAL A 278 0.30 -18.47 21.19
CA VAL A 278 -0.02 -17.12 20.70
C VAL A 278 -1.09 -16.50 21.60
N THR A 279 -0.75 -15.40 22.26
CA THR A 279 -1.70 -14.63 23.08
C THR A 279 -2.42 -13.61 22.20
N VAL A 280 -3.74 -13.71 22.08
CA VAL A 280 -4.55 -12.76 21.29
C VAL A 280 -5.16 -11.67 22.19
N ARG A 281 -4.85 -10.41 21.89
CA ARG A 281 -5.25 -9.22 22.67
C ARG A 281 -6.02 -8.19 21.82
N PRO A 282 -6.95 -7.44 22.45
CA PRO A 282 -7.69 -6.40 21.75
C PRO A 282 -6.85 -5.15 21.54
N LEU A 283 -6.91 -4.57 20.34
CA LEU A 283 -6.36 -3.25 20.00
C LEU A 283 -7.09 -2.72 18.76
N GLU A 284 -7.33 -1.42 18.69
CA GLU A 284 -7.86 -0.77 17.47
C GLU A 284 -6.76 -0.64 16.39
N ALA A 285 -6.32 -1.80 15.88
CA ALA A 285 -5.38 -1.92 14.77
C ALA A 285 -6.11 -2.44 13.54
N SER A 286 -6.01 -1.73 12.41
CA SER A 286 -6.62 -2.10 11.13
C SER A 286 -5.58 -2.68 10.18
N GLN A 287 -4.38 -2.11 10.14
CA GLN A 287 -3.28 -2.56 9.28
C GLN A 287 -2.55 -3.75 9.90
N LEU A 288 -2.29 -4.79 9.10
CA LEU A 288 -1.50 -5.95 9.54
C LEU A 288 0.01 -5.65 9.66
N TRP A 289 0.45 -4.48 9.18
CA TRP A 289 1.85 -4.08 9.03
C TRP A 289 2.44 -3.53 10.34
N VAL A 290 2.46 -4.35 11.38
CA VAL A 290 2.89 -3.91 12.72
C VAL A 290 4.37 -3.53 12.80
N ARG A 291 5.18 -3.94 11.82
CA ARG A 291 6.54 -3.40 11.64
C ARG A 291 6.55 -1.87 11.50
N ASP A 292 5.52 -1.34 10.85
CA ASP A 292 5.44 0.07 10.48
C ASP A 292 4.56 0.87 11.44
N THR A 293 3.47 0.27 11.91
CA THR A 293 2.52 0.91 12.83
C THR A 293 2.86 0.70 14.30
N GLY A 294 3.66 -0.32 14.60
CA GLY A 294 4.06 -0.70 15.95
C GLY A 294 5.23 0.12 16.50
N PRO A 295 5.55 -0.08 17.78
CA PRO A 295 6.61 0.67 18.43
C PRO A 295 8.00 0.09 18.13
N ILE A 296 9.01 0.95 18.12
CA ILE A 296 10.41 0.52 18.16
C ILE A 296 10.83 0.41 19.62
N ILE A 297 11.13 -0.80 20.07
CA ILE A 297 11.54 -1.04 21.46
C ILE A 297 13.04 -0.76 21.59
N VAL A 298 13.38 0.09 22.54
CA VAL A 298 14.75 0.57 22.77
C VAL A 298 15.10 0.47 24.25
N LYS A 299 16.41 0.47 24.53
CA LYS A 299 16.95 0.57 25.88
C LYS A 299 17.15 2.05 26.23
N ASN A 300 16.57 2.49 27.34
CA ASN A 300 16.84 3.79 27.93
C ASN A 300 18.22 3.76 28.61
N LEU A 301 19.14 4.60 28.15
CA LEU A 301 20.52 4.59 28.66
C LEU A 301 20.69 5.32 30.00
N SER A 302 19.67 6.02 30.51
CA SER A 302 19.76 6.68 31.82
C SER A 302 19.59 5.72 33.00
N ASP A 303 18.81 4.66 32.82
CA ASP A 303 18.40 3.74 33.89
C ASP A 303 18.37 2.27 33.46
N ASP A 304 18.87 1.96 32.25
CA ASP A 304 18.87 0.64 31.63
C ASP A 304 17.48 0.01 31.41
N SER A 305 16.40 0.77 31.55
CA SER A 305 15.04 0.28 31.38
C SER A 305 14.63 0.10 29.91
N ARG A 306 13.57 -0.67 29.68
CA ARG A 306 12.90 -0.76 28.38
C ARG A 306 12.03 0.49 28.15
N ALA A 307 12.18 1.11 26.99
CA ALA A 307 11.31 2.17 26.49
C ALA A 307 10.79 1.82 25.08
N GLY A 308 9.73 2.49 24.65
CA GLY A 308 9.16 2.33 23.32
C GLY A 308 9.07 3.64 22.57
N LEU A 309 9.46 3.62 21.30
CA LEU A 309 9.34 4.77 20.42
C LEU A 309 8.10 4.65 19.54
N SER A 310 7.29 5.71 19.51
CA SER A 310 6.33 5.95 18.43
C SER A 310 7.00 6.81 17.35
N LEU A 311 7.00 6.30 16.12
CA LEU A 311 7.60 6.98 14.96
C LEU A 311 6.63 7.93 14.24
N SER A 312 5.50 8.26 14.86
CA SER A 312 4.48 9.16 14.28
C SER A 312 3.99 8.71 12.89
N PHE A 313 3.61 7.42 12.77
CA PHE A 313 3.10 6.81 11.55
C PHE A 313 2.04 7.69 10.86
N ASN A 314 2.06 7.75 9.52
CA ASN A 314 1.12 8.56 8.74
C ASN A 314 0.65 7.90 7.44
N TYR A 315 0.44 6.58 7.45
CA TYR A 315 0.00 5.86 6.25
C TYR A 315 0.94 6.05 5.06
N TRP A 316 2.23 5.84 5.34
CA TRP A 316 3.33 5.91 4.38
C TRP A 316 3.34 7.20 3.55
N GLY A 317 3.20 8.35 4.23
CA GLY A 317 3.22 9.66 3.57
C GLY A 317 1.85 10.10 3.07
N ASP A 318 0.81 9.86 3.89
CA ASP A 318 -0.59 10.19 3.62
C ASP A 318 -1.11 9.56 2.32
N LYS A 319 -0.60 8.37 1.97
CA LYS A 319 -1.00 7.63 0.76
C LYS A 319 -2.34 6.92 0.93
N LEU A 320 -2.71 6.62 2.17
CA LEU A 320 -4.02 6.10 2.54
C LEU A 320 -4.72 7.05 3.52
N GLU A 321 -6.05 6.92 3.57
CA GLU A 321 -6.87 7.60 4.58
C GLU A 321 -6.62 7.01 5.97
N SER A 322 -6.69 7.86 6.98
CA SER A 322 -6.53 7.43 8.37
C SER A 322 -7.65 6.49 8.80
N GLN A 323 -7.25 5.42 9.47
CA GLN A 323 -8.11 4.40 10.09
C GLN A 323 -7.78 4.22 11.59
N GLY A 324 -6.96 5.11 12.16
CA GLY A 324 -6.56 5.11 13.58
C GLY A 324 -5.26 4.35 13.89
N ASP A 325 -4.56 3.82 12.88
CA ASP A 325 -3.33 3.05 13.09
C ASP A 325 -2.14 3.91 13.55
N GLU A 326 -2.27 5.25 13.53
CA GLU A 326 -1.30 6.16 14.13
C GLU A 326 -1.11 5.93 15.64
N GLU A 327 -2.12 5.36 16.31
CA GLU A 327 -2.12 5.08 17.75
C GLU A 327 -1.74 3.62 18.09
N VAL A 328 -1.40 2.78 17.09
CA VAL A 328 -1.05 1.38 17.34
C VAL A 328 0.20 1.26 18.21
N ALA A 329 1.24 2.04 17.93
CA ALA A 329 2.46 2.04 18.75
C ALA A 329 2.19 2.40 20.22
N SER A 330 1.40 3.45 20.48
CA SER A 330 1.06 3.89 21.84
C SER A 330 0.19 2.85 22.56
N GLY A 331 -0.78 2.27 21.85
CA GLY A 331 -1.65 1.22 22.37
C GLY A 331 -0.91 -0.07 22.77
N ILE A 332 0.02 -0.53 21.94
CA ILE A 332 0.88 -1.69 22.24
C ILE A 332 1.74 -1.42 23.48
N LEU A 333 2.37 -0.25 23.56
CA LEU A 333 3.24 0.10 24.68
C LEU A 333 2.47 0.23 26.00
N ASN A 334 1.27 0.81 25.96
CA ASN A 334 0.38 0.88 27.12
C ASN A 334 -0.03 -0.51 27.61
N ASP A 335 -0.37 -1.43 26.70
CA ASP A 335 -0.70 -2.82 27.03
C ASP A 335 0.49 -3.57 27.66
N MET A 336 1.71 -3.25 27.22
CA MET A 336 2.95 -3.80 27.77
C MET A 336 3.42 -3.12 29.06
N GLY A 337 2.83 -1.98 29.44
CA GLY A 337 3.29 -1.15 30.57
C GLY A 337 4.66 -0.51 30.33
N VAL A 338 4.99 -0.19 29.08
CA VAL A 338 6.27 0.43 28.67
C VAL A 338 6.05 1.91 28.37
N GLU A 339 6.99 2.76 28.81
CA GLU A 339 6.92 4.20 28.58
C GLU A 339 7.01 4.54 27.08
N VAL A 340 6.15 5.46 26.64
CA VAL A 340 6.06 5.92 25.25
C VAL A 340 6.86 7.19 25.05
N PHE A 341 7.76 7.18 24.07
CA PHE A 341 8.46 8.36 23.58
C PHE A 341 8.11 8.60 22.11
N THR A 342 7.68 9.81 21.77
CA THR A 342 7.52 10.20 20.37
C THR A 342 8.88 10.58 19.79
N ALA A 343 9.31 9.88 18.72
CA ALA A 343 10.55 10.19 18.05
C ALA A 343 10.49 11.59 17.40
N GLY A 344 11.64 12.28 17.35
CA GLY A 344 11.78 13.60 16.71
C GLY A 344 11.83 13.57 15.18
N PHE A 345 11.53 12.41 14.59
CA PHE A 345 11.46 12.15 13.16
C PHE A 345 10.31 11.20 12.90
N ARG A 346 9.77 11.24 11.68
CA ARG A 346 8.78 10.31 11.19
C ARG A 346 9.44 9.22 10.35
N ALA A 347 9.08 7.98 10.61
CA ALA A 347 9.49 6.84 9.80
C ALA A 347 8.51 5.68 10.05
N GLU A 348 8.75 4.59 9.36
CA GLU A 348 8.20 3.28 9.65
C GLU A 348 9.35 2.33 10.03
N GLY A 349 9.09 1.31 10.85
CA GLY A 349 10.13 0.38 11.28
C GLY A 349 10.76 -0.40 10.12
N GLY A 350 10.03 -0.67 9.03
CA GLY A 350 10.58 -1.30 7.82
C GLY A 350 11.49 -0.38 7.01
N GLY A 351 11.49 0.92 7.31
CA GLY A 351 12.28 1.94 6.61
C GLY A 351 13.76 1.96 7.00
N PHE A 352 14.16 1.31 8.10
CA PHE A 352 15.56 1.26 8.55
C PHE A 352 15.92 -0.07 9.24
N GLU A 353 17.22 -0.38 9.27
CA GLU A 353 17.81 -1.56 9.91
C GLU A 353 19.02 -1.14 10.75
N VAL A 354 19.26 -1.78 11.90
CA VAL A 354 20.39 -1.44 12.79
C VAL A 354 21.28 -2.64 13.06
N ASP A 355 22.59 -2.42 13.12
CA ASP A 355 23.57 -3.47 13.42
C ASP A 355 23.87 -3.64 14.92
N GLY A 356 23.28 -2.79 15.76
CA GLY A 356 23.54 -2.78 17.20
C GLY A 356 24.91 -2.26 17.64
N GLN A 357 25.73 -1.79 16.70
CA GLN A 357 27.08 -1.24 16.93
C GLN A 357 27.20 0.18 16.37
N GLY A 358 26.07 0.88 16.24
CA GLY A 358 26.01 2.29 15.85
C GLY A 358 25.86 2.52 14.34
N THR A 359 25.67 1.46 13.53
CA THR A 359 25.40 1.58 12.09
C THR A 359 23.91 1.37 11.80
N LEU A 360 23.36 2.23 10.96
CA LEU A 360 22.00 2.12 10.43
C LEU A 360 22.04 2.01 8.90
N LEU A 361 21.18 1.16 8.33
CA LEU A 361 20.88 1.08 6.91
C LEU A 361 19.49 1.65 6.67
N ALA A 362 19.32 2.50 5.65
CA ALA A 362 18.02 3.03 5.27
C ALA A 362 18.01 3.47 3.81
N THR A 363 16.81 3.62 3.24
CA THR A 363 16.63 4.27 1.94
C THR A 363 16.29 5.75 2.10
N GLU A 364 16.92 6.61 1.30
CA GLU A 364 16.63 8.04 1.28
C GLU A 364 15.19 8.31 0.83
N SER A 365 14.69 7.51 -0.12
CA SER A 365 13.32 7.62 -0.62
C SER A 365 12.26 7.43 0.46
N ALA A 366 12.49 6.53 1.43
CA ALA A 366 11.56 6.26 2.52
C ALA A 366 11.63 7.31 3.64
N ILE A 367 12.82 7.82 3.99
CA ILE A 367 12.99 8.64 5.21
C ILE A 367 13.18 10.14 4.92
N ILE A 368 14.06 10.50 3.98
CA ILE A 368 14.55 11.89 3.79
C ILE A 368 13.55 12.77 3.02
N ASN A 369 12.34 12.28 2.80
CA ASN A 369 11.41 12.89 1.87
C ASN A 369 10.34 13.75 2.60
N PRO A 370 9.80 14.82 1.97
CA PRO A 370 8.87 15.74 2.63
C PRO A 370 7.52 15.15 3.05
N ASN A 371 7.10 13.99 2.54
CA ASN A 371 5.87 13.33 2.99
C ASN A 371 6.05 12.62 4.34
N ARG A 372 7.30 12.36 4.75
CA ARG A 372 7.64 11.87 6.10
C ARG A 372 8.11 13.00 6.98
N ASN A 373 9.18 13.67 6.57
CA ASN A 373 9.93 14.61 7.39
C ASN A 373 9.98 16.01 6.76
N PRO A 374 8.85 16.73 6.67
CA PRO A 374 8.81 18.05 6.07
C PRO A 374 9.69 19.03 6.85
N GLY A 375 10.71 19.58 6.19
CA GLY A 375 11.58 20.60 6.76
C GLY A 375 12.78 20.07 7.56
N LEU A 376 12.94 18.76 7.72
CA LEU A 376 14.16 18.18 8.29
C LEU A 376 15.17 17.89 7.20
N SER A 377 16.42 18.29 7.43
CA SER A 377 17.53 17.87 6.59
C SER A 377 17.99 16.45 6.93
N LYS A 378 18.79 15.85 6.04
CA LYS A 378 19.45 14.57 6.29
C LYS A 378 20.26 14.56 7.60
N SER A 379 21.00 15.63 7.87
CA SER A 379 21.76 15.77 9.12
C SER A 379 20.88 15.94 10.35
N ASP A 380 19.70 16.56 10.22
CA ASP A 380 18.75 16.65 11.34
C ASP A 380 18.21 15.26 11.71
N ILE A 381 17.90 14.45 10.69
CA ILE A 381 17.43 13.07 10.87
C ILE A 381 18.52 12.19 11.49
N GLU A 382 19.77 12.29 11.01
CA GLU A 382 20.91 11.58 11.60
C GLU A 382 21.14 11.98 13.07
N ALA A 383 20.95 13.26 13.41
CA ALA A 383 21.01 13.71 14.81
C ALA A 383 19.89 13.09 15.67
N GLN A 384 18.69 12.88 15.11
CA GLN A 384 17.63 12.16 15.81
C GLN A 384 17.96 10.66 15.95
N PHE A 385 18.49 9.99 14.92
CA PHE A 385 18.92 8.60 15.02
C PHE A 385 19.96 8.39 16.14
N LYS A 386 20.88 9.33 16.32
CA LYS A 386 21.84 9.31 17.42
C LYS A 386 21.19 9.38 18.80
N ILE A 387 20.11 10.16 18.94
CA ILE A 387 19.39 10.32 20.22
C ILE A 387 18.50 9.12 20.51
N TYR A 388 17.72 8.68 19.52
CA TYR A 388 16.64 7.70 19.69
C TYR A 388 17.04 6.26 19.42
N LEU A 389 18.07 6.01 18.60
CA LEU A 389 18.45 4.66 18.19
C LEU A 389 19.90 4.31 18.58
N GLY A 390 20.70 5.29 19.01
CA GLY A 390 22.10 5.09 19.38
C GLY A 390 23.03 4.96 18.17
N ILE A 391 22.68 5.62 17.06
CA ILE A 391 23.38 5.50 15.78
C ILE A 391 24.45 6.59 15.62
N ASP A 392 25.63 6.18 15.20
CA ASP A 392 26.75 7.07 14.88
C ASP A 392 26.98 7.21 13.37
N LYS A 393 26.56 6.22 12.58
CA LYS A 393 26.72 6.22 11.13
C LYS A 393 25.49 5.66 10.44
N THR A 394 25.04 6.35 9.40
CA THR A 394 23.99 5.85 8.52
C THR A 394 24.55 5.59 7.12
N ILE A 395 24.30 4.39 6.60
CA ILE A 395 24.53 4.02 5.21
C ILE A 395 23.20 4.24 4.49
N TRP A 396 23.18 5.24 3.61
CA TRP A 396 22.00 5.65 2.87
C TRP A 396 22.01 5.06 1.47
N LEU A 397 21.06 4.18 1.19
CA LEU A 397 20.77 3.73 -0.18
C LEU A 397 19.77 4.70 -0.81
N ARG A 398 19.81 4.91 -2.13
CA ARG A 398 18.91 5.89 -2.77
C ARG A 398 17.44 5.48 -2.69
N GLY A 399 17.16 4.20 -2.91
CA GLY A 399 15.81 3.66 -3.07
C GLY A 399 15.02 4.27 -4.24
N ILE A 400 13.70 4.11 -4.25
CA ILE A 400 12.82 4.58 -5.33
C ILE A 400 11.56 5.25 -4.77
N LYS A 401 11.54 6.57 -4.81
CA LYS A 401 10.39 7.36 -4.34
C LYS A 401 9.16 7.10 -5.19
N GLY A 402 8.02 6.82 -4.54
CA GLY A 402 6.74 6.59 -5.17
C GLY A 402 6.67 5.29 -5.97
N TYR A 403 7.63 4.36 -5.79
CA TYR A 403 7.59 3.06 -6.44
C TYR A 403 6.44 2.22 -5.90
N GLU A 404 6.41 1.93 -4.61
CA GLU A 404 5.22 1.34 -3.97
C GLU A 404 4.83 2.18 -2.73
N MET A 405 3.94 1.65 -1.88
CA MET A 405 3.39 2.38 -0.74
C MET A 405 4.47 2.87 0.22
N THR A 406 5.53 2.09 0.44
CA THR A 406 6.57 2.35 1.44
C THR A 406 7.66 3.32 0.97
N ASP A 407 7.68 3.67 -0.33
CA ASP A 407 8.79 4.42 -0.96
C ASP A 407 10.12 3.64 -0.92
N TYR A 408 10.04 2.33 -1.15
CA TYR A 408 11.16 1.39 -1.25
C TYR A 408 11.86 1.19 0.10
N HIS A 409 11.15 0.62 1.07
CA HIS A 409 11.70 0.25 2.37
C HIS A 409 12.93 -0.64 2.28
N ILE A 410 13.81 -0.52 3.28
CA ILE A 410 15.09 -1.21 3.29
C ILE A 410 14.92 -2.70 3.58
N ASP A 411 13.88 -3.09 4.32
CA ASP A 411 13.67 -4.45 4.83
C ASP A 411 13.26 -5.48 3.77
N ALA A 412 12.91 -5.03 2.56
CA ALA A 412 12.72 -5.87 1.38
C ALA A 412 13.93 -5.84 0.43
N LEU A 413 14.93 -4.99 0.70
CA LEU A 413 16.10 -4.75 -0.15
C LEU A 413 17.39 -5.29 0.48
N ALA A 414 17.73 -4.84 1.69
CA ALA A 414 19.01 -5.12 2.33
C ALA A 414 18.87 -5.18 3.85
N ARG A 415 19.38 -6.24 4.50
CA ARG A 415 19.27 -6.43 5.95
C ARG A 415 20.60 -6.84 6.55
N PHE A 416 20.93 -6.36 7.74
CA PHE A 416 22.08 -6.87 8.48
C PHE A 416 21.83 -8.33 8.91
N ILE A 417 22.82 -9.19 8.69
CA ILE A 417 22.79 -10.58 9.19
C ILE A 417 23.76 -10.78 10.37
N SER A 418 24.75 -9.90 10.47
CA SER A 418 25.65 -9.72 11.62
C SER A 418 26.32 -8.34 11.49
N PRO A 419 27.02 -7.85 12.53
CA PRO A 419 27.82 -6.62 12.40
C PRO A 419 28.75 -6.69 11.18
N GLY A 420 28.80 -5.61 10.40
CA GLY A 420 29.61 -5.52 9.18
C GLY A 420 29.15 -6.38 8.00
N LYS A 421 28.02 -7.09 8.08
CA LYS A 421 27.56 -8.03 7.05
C LYS A 421 26.10 -7.85 6.68
N VAL A 422 25.85 -7.72 5.38
CA VAL A 422 24.53 -7.39 4.83
C VAL A 422 24.09 -8.47 3.84
N LEU A 423 22.85 -8.93 3.98
CA LEU A 423 22.14 -9.68 2.96
C LEU A 423 21.46 -8.70 2.01
N LEU A 424 21.74 -8.78 0.71
CA LEU A 424 21.15 -7.96 -0.35
C LEU A 424 20.26 -8.82 -1.25
N GLY A 425 19.02 -8.40 -1.45
CA GLY A 425 18.09 -9.01 -2.39
C GLY A 425 18.52 -8.72 -3.83
N ARG A 426 19.03 -9.75 -4.52
CA ARG A 426 19.41 -9.67 -5.93
C ARG A 426 18.17 -9.78 -6.80
N ILE A 427 17.76 -8.64 -7.34
CA ILE A 427 16.61 -8.53 -8.23
C ILE A 427 16.82 -9.35 -9.52
N PRO A 428 15.75 -9.93 -10.11
CA PRO A 428 15.84 -10.64 -11.39
C PRO A 428 16.31 -9.71 -12.52
N GLU A 429 17.15 -10.21 -13.43
CA GLU A 429 17.57 -9.45 -14.62
C GLU A 429 16.40 -9.02 -15.52
N THR A 430 15.27 -9.72 -15.42
CA THR A 430 14.04 -9.43 -16.16
C THR A 430 13.13 -8.40 -15.47
N ALA A 431 13.54 -7.88 -14.31
CA ALA A 431 12.78 -6.86 -13.58
C ALA A 431 12.75 -5.52 -14.34
N ASP A 432 11.86 -4.63 -13.91
CA ASP A 432 11.79 -3.28 -14.47
C ASP A 432 13.11 -2.54 -14.30
N LYS A 433 13.50 -1.76 -15.32
CA LYS A 433 14.78 -1.05 -15.36
C LYS A 433 15.07 -0.22 -14.10
N VAL A 434 14.03 0.39 -13.52
CA VAL A 434 14.17 1.20 -12.30
C VAL A 434 14.59 0.37 -11.08
N LEU A 435 14.12 -0.87 -10.97
CA LEU A 435 14.53 -1.82 -9.91
C LEU A 435 15.98 -2.25 -10.12
N VAL A 436 16.36 -2.56 -11.36
CA VAL A 436 17.74 -2.92 -11.71
C VAL A 436 18.71 -1.80 -11.34
N GLU A 437 18.37 -0.55 -11.69
CA GLU A 437 19.18 0.62 -11.37
C GLU A 437 19.23 0.92 -9.87
N ALA A 438 18.16 0.66 -9.12
CA ALA A 438 18.14 0.82 -7.67
C ALA A 438 18.99 -0.25 -6.96
N TYR A 439 18.92 -1.51 -7.41
CA TYR A 439 19.77 -2.58 -6.90
C TYR A 439 21.25 -2.34 -7.19
N GLN A 440 21.60 -1.89 -8.41
CA GLN A 440 22.99 -1.58 -8.76
C GLN A 440 23.55 -0.46 -7.88
N GLU A 441 22.78 0.62 -7.68
CA GLU A 441 23.18 1.69 -6.77
C GLU A 441 23.32 1.20 -5.32
N ALA A 442 22.36 0.41 -4.83
CA ALA A 442 22.42 -0.16 -3.49
C ALA A 442 23.70 -1.00 -3.30
N ARG A 443 24.02 -1.85 -4.27
CA ARG A 443 25.22 -2.68 -4.27
C ARG A 443 26.49 -1.84 -4.27
N GLU A 444 26.62 -0.88 -5.17
CA GLU A 444 27.80 0.01 -5.26
C GLU A 444 28.01 0.83 -3.97
N THR A 445 26.91 1.31 -3.38
CA THR A 445 26.94 2.03 -2.09
C THR A 445 27.40 1.12 -0.96
N LEU A 446 26.88 -0.12 -0.87
CA LEU A 446 27.33 -1.09 0.14
C LEU A 446 28.79 -1.51 -0.06
N GLU A 447 29.23 -1.75 -1.31
CA GLU A 447 30.61 -2.13 -1.65
C GLU A 447 31.63 -1.03 -1.32
N SER A 448 31.20 0.22 -1.22
CA SER A 448 32.06 1.35 -0.87
C SER A 448 31.89 1.82 0.59
N ALA A 449 30.89 1.31 1.30
CA ALA A 449 30.59 1.71 2.66
C ALA A 449 31.43 0.97 3.71
N THR A 450 31.61 1.65 4.85
CA THR A 450 32.09 1.02 6.08
C THR A 450 31.04 1.14 7.17
N ASP A 451 31.07 0.26 8.16
CA ASP A 451 30.24 0.39 9.38
C ASP A 451 30.73 1.56 10.27
N ALA A 452 30.08 1.77 11.42
CA ALA A 452 30.44 2.80 12.39
C ALA A 452 31.82 2.57 13.04
N SER A 453 32.30 1.33 13.05
CA SER A 453 33.65 0.96 13.53
C SER A 453 34.73 1.08 12.45
N GLY A 454 34.35 1.37 11.20
CA GLY A 454 35.25 1.51 10.07
C GLY A 454 35.54 0.21 9.31
N ASN A 455 34.85 -0.89 9.61
CA ASN A 455 35.01 -2.15 8.85
C ASN A 455 34.27 -2.05 7.52
N GLN A 456 34.84 -2.65 6.47
CA GLN A 456 34.17 -2.77 5.16
C GLN A 456 32.92 -3.65 5.27
N ILE A 457 31.84 -3.25 4.60
CA ILE A 457 30.63 -4.08 4.54
C ILE A 457 30.85 -5.30 3.65
N GLU A 458 30.63 -6.49 4.20
CA GLU A 458 30.53 -7.74 3.44
C GLU A 458 29.10 -7.93 2.92
N ILE A 459 28.95 -8.19 1.62
CA ILE A 459 27.64 -8.41 0.98
C ILE A 459 27.46 -9.90 0.68
N ILE A 460 26.35 -10.47 1.14
CA ILE A 460 25.81 -11.75 0.67
C ILE A 460 24.55 -11.47 -0.14
N GLU A 461 24.38 -12.15 -1.27
CA GLU A 461 23.20 -11.99 -2.10
C GLU A 461 22.25 -13.16 -2.00
N VAL A 462 20.95 -12.87 -1.92
CA VAL A 462 19.86 -13.82 -2.12
C VAL A 462 19.18 -13.53 -3.45
N ALA A 463 19.00 -14.54 -4.30
CA ALA A 463 18.32 -14.35 -5.57
C ALA A 463 16.80 -14.24 -5.33
N GLU A 464 16.23 -13.09 -5.67
CA GLU A 464 14.80 -12.86 -5.50
C GLU A 464 14.02 -13.37 -6.72
N PRO A 465 12.82 -13.95 -6.52
CA PRO A 465 11.98 -14.36 -7.63
C PRO A 465 11.31 -13.14 -8.27
N HIS A 466 11.00 -13.22 -9.56
CA HIS A 466 10.19 -12.18 -10.19
C HIS A 466 8.74 -12.28 -9.66
N PRO A 467 8.05 -11.16 -9.34
CA PRO A 467 6.66 -11.20 -8.85
C PRO A 467 5.67 -11.98 -9.73
N LYS A 468 5.95 -12.05 -11.04
CA LYS A 468 5.19 -12.84 -12.04
C LYS A 468 5.29 -14.36 -11.86
N GLU A 469 6.29 -14.83 -11.12
CA GLU A 469 6.51 -16.26 -10.83
C GLU A 469 5.66 -16.74 -9.65
N LEU A 470 5.17 -15.82 -8.81
CA LEU A 470 4.27 -16.15 -7.71
C LEU A 470 2.93 -16.68 -8.24
N ARG A 471 2.27 -17.51 -7.42
CA ARG A 471 1.04 -18.20 -7.82
C ARG A 471 -0.14 -17.24 -8.03
N GLY A 472 -0.67 -17.17 -9.24
CA GLY A 472 -1.90 -16.44 -9.55
C GLY A 472 -1.64 -14.99 -9.98
N GLU A 473 -2.63 -14.11 -9.83
CA GLU A 473 -2.47 -12.70 -10.19
C GLU A 473 -1.46 -12.01 -9.26
N HIS A 474 -0.64 -11.13 -9.83
CA HIS A 474 0.31 -10.28 -9.10
C HIS A 474 -0.06 -8.82 -9.37
N PHE A 475 0.27 -7.96 -8.41
CA PHE A 475 0.03 -6.54 -8.48
C PHE A 475 1.34 -5.78 -8.47
N PHE A 476 1.30 -4.52 -8.85
CA PHE A 476 2.49 -3.67 -8.90
C PHE A 476 3.19 -3.57 -7.53
N GLU A 477 2.44 -3.65 -6.44
CA GLU A 477 2.96 -3.59 -5.06
C GLU A 477 3.49 -4.94 -4.56
N THR A 478 3.50 -6.01 -5.37
CA THR A 478 3.86 -7.35 -4.87
C THR A 478 5.33 -7.42 -4.43
N VAL A 479 5.56 -7.73 -3.15
CA VAL A 479 6.89 -7.90 -2.54
C VAL A 479 7.29 -9.36 -2.56
N ALA A 480 8.02 -9.75 -3.61
CA ALA A 480 8.60 -11.08 -3.76
C ALA A 480 10.07 -11.06 -3.28
N SER A 481 10.27 -10.99 -1.96
CA SER A 481 11.59 -10.81 -1.33
C SER A 481 11.83 -11.79 -0.19
N TYR A 482 12.82 -12.67 -0.32
CA TYR A 482 13.37 -13.50 0.76
C TYR A 482 14.17 -12.67 1.76
N ALA A 483 14.68 -11.49 1.37
CA ALA A 483 15.26 -10.55 2.32
C ALA A 483 14.23 -10.09 3.38
N ASN A 484 12.93 -10.18 3.12
CA ASN A 484 11.87 -9.85 4.07
C ASN A 484 11.58 -10.98 5.10
N TYR A 485 12.64 -11.56 5.68
CA TYR A 485 12.60 -12.59 6.73
C TYR A 485 12.47 -11.99 8.13
N LEU A 486 12.27 -12.82 9.15
CA LEU A 486 12.32 -12.41 10.57
C LEU A 486 13.29 -13.30 11.36
N LEU A 487 14.20 -12.72 12.15
CA LEU A 487 14.93 -13.48 13.18
C LEU A 487 14.06 -13.68 14.43
N VAL A 488 14.13 -14.87 15.02
CA VAL A 488 13.45 -15.23 16.28
C VAL A 488 14.44 -15.98 17.18
N ASN A 489 14.14 -16.20 18.44
CA ASN A 489 15.02 -16.94 19.35
C ASN A 489 15.40 -18.33 18.81
N GLY A 490 16.67 -18.54 18.47
CA GLY A 490 17.16 -19.82 17.95
C GLY A 490 16.63 -20.22 16.56
N GLY A 491 15.91 -19.32 15.87
CA GLY A 491 15.33 -19.58 14.56
C GLY A 491 15.37 -18.39 13.63
N ILE A 492 14.93 -18.62 12.40
CA ILE A 492 14.69 -17.63 11.36
C ILE A 492 13.49 -18.06 10.51
N ILE A 493 12.55 -17.14 10.33
CA ILE A 493 11.34 -17.37 9.55
C ILE A 493 11.51 -16.69 8.19
N ILE A 494 11.55 -17.48 7.12
CA ILE A 494 11.71 -16.98 5.75
C ILE A 494 10.47 -17.31 4.92
N PRO A 495 10.14 -16.51 3.89
CA PRO A 495 9.03 -16.82 3.03
C PRO A 495 9.33 -18.02 2.13
N ARG A 496 8.26 -18.73 1.76
CA ARG A 496 8.22 -19.69 0.66
C ARG A 496 7.13 -19.25 -0.30
N PHE A 497 7.49 -18.91 -1.52
CA PHE A 497 6.57 -18.35 -2.52
C PHE A 497 5.95 -19.40 -3.44
N GLY A 498 6.42 -20.66 -3.37
CA GLY A 498 5.95 -21.75 -4.22
C GLY A 498 6.58 -21.73 -5.62
N VAL A 499 7.80 -21.19 -5.73
CA VAL A 499 8.55 -20.99 -6.98
C VAL A 499 9.64 -22.05 -7.20
N GLY A 500 9.59 -23.14 -6.44
CA GLY A 500 10.46 -24.31 -6.63
C GLY A 500 11.91 -24.02 -6.29
N LYS A 501 12.80 -24.04 -7.29
CA LYS A 501 14.25 -23.95 -7.06
C LYS A 501 14.66 -22.69 -6.29
N ALA A 502 14.02 -21.54 -6.54
CA ALA A 502 14.36 -20.32 -5.81
C ALA A 502 14.02 -20.41 -4.32
N ASP A 503 12.93 -21.10 -3.93
CA ASP A 503 12.61 -21.35 -2.52
C ASP A 503 13.69 -22.23 -1.87
N ASP A 504 14.12 -23.29 -2.58
CA ASP A 504 15.14 -24.23 -2.10
C ASP A 504 16.52 -23.55 -1.97
N ASP A 505 16.89 -22.73 -2.95
CA ASP A 505 18.16 -22.00 -2.96
C ASP A 505 18.21 -20.97 -1.82
N ALA A 506 17.09 -20.26 -1.57
CA ALA A 506 16.98 -19.33 -0.44
C ALA A 506 17.12 -20.09 0.89
N LEU A 507 16.41 -21.20 1.08
CA LEU A 507 16.51 -22.04 2.29
C LEU A 507 17.97 -22.44 2.57
N GLU A 508 18.68 -22.95 1.57
CA GLU A 508 20.06 -23.37 1.72
C GLU A 508 21.02 -22.21 1.97
N LEU A 509 20.76 -21.03 1.39
CA LEU A 509 21.53 -19.82 1.69
C LEU A 509 21.35 -19.40 3.15
N PHE A 510 20.12 -19.31 3.63
CA PHE A 510 19.83 -18.90 5.01
C PHE A 510 20.41 -19.86 6.03
N LYS A 511 20.43 -21.18 5.76
CA LYS A 511 21.11 -22.16 6.63
C LYS A 511 22.61 -21.91 6.74
N ARG A 512 23.26 -21.48 5.64
CA ARG A 512 24.70 -21.13 5.66
C ARG A 512 24.96 -19.81 6.38
N CYS A 513 24.07 -18.83 6.21
CA CYS A 513 24.21 -17.53 6.88
C CYS A 513 23.96 -17.61 8.39
N PHE A 514 23.09 -18.53 8.82
CA PHE A 514 22.68 -18.69 10.22
C PHE A 514 22.80 -20.14 10.70
N PRO A 515 24.02 -20.70 10.81
CA PRO A 515 24.23 -22.12 11.10
C PRO A 515 23.70 -22.55 12.48
N ASP A 516 23.62 -21.62 13.43
CA ASP A 516 23.14 -21.88 14.80
C ASP A 516 21.63 -21.65 14.97
N ARG A 517 20.89 -21.41 13.87
CA ARG A 517 19.45 -21.15 13.88
C ARG A 517 18.70 -22.15 13.02
N GLU A 518 17.53 -22.58 13.47
CA GLU A 518 16.61 -23.35 12.63
C GLU A 518 15.96 -22.43 11.58
N VAL A 519 16.12 -22.76 10.30
CA VAL A 519 15.47 -22.04 9.20
C VAL A 519 14.11 -22.65 8.91
N VAL A 520 13.05 -21.86 9.06
CA VAL A 520 11.67 -22.28 8.83
C VAL A 520 11.08 -21.49 7.68
N GLN A 521 10.59 -22.22 6.68
CA GLN A 521 9.85 -21.65 5.55
C GLN A 521 8.36 -21.62 5.85
N VAL A 522 7.72 -20.46 5.62
CA VAL A 522 6.26 -20.30 5.70
C VAL A 522 5.73 -20.01 4.30
N ASP A 523 4.81 -20.84 3.81
CA ASP A 523 4.14 -20.66 2.52
C ASP A 523 3.25 -19.42 2.58
N ILE A 524 3.60 -18.40 1.79
CA ILE A 524 2.85 -17.14 1.70
C ILE A 524 2.67 -16.73 0.25
N ASN A 525 1.49 -16.23 -0.09
CA ASN A 525 1.16 -15.80 -1.45
C ASN A 525 0.28 -14.54 -1.44
N THR A 526 -0.56 -14.36 -0.43
CA THR A 526 -1.49 -13.24 -0.29
C THR A 526 -0.80 -12.04 0.35
N VAL A 527 -0.08 -12.24 1.46
CA VAL A 527 0.67 -11.18 2.15
C VAL A 527 1.66 -10.46 1.21
N PRO A 528 2.51 -11.16 0.43
CA PRO A 528 3.37 -10.56 -0.61
C PRO A 528 2.62 -9.61 -1.55
N LYS A 529 1.42 -10.00 -1.97
CA LYS A 529 0.61 -9.26 -2.95
C LYS A 529 -0.10 -8.05 -2.37
N LEU A 530 -0.19 -7.97 -1.05
CA LEU A 530 -0.72 -6.83 -0.32
C LEU A 530 0.31 -5.74 -0.06
N GLY A 531 1.58 -5.93 -0.47
CA GLY A 531 2.60 -4.89 -0.37
C GLY A 531 3.74 -5.15 0.61
N GLY A 532 3.84 -6.34 1.21
CA GLY A 532 4.88 -6.63 2.21
C GLY A 532 5.07 -8.11 2.46
N GLY A 533 5.87 -8.49 3.45
CA GLY A 533 6.16 -9.90 3.75
C GLY A 533 6.11 -10.23 5.23
N ILE A 534 6.94 -11.20 5.64
CA ILE A 534 7.00 -11.68 7.02
C ILE A 534 7.55 -10.58 7.94
N HIS A 535 8.61 -9.90 7.51
CA HIS A 535 9.20 -8.83 8.30
C HIS A 535 8.25 -7.64 8.47
N CYS A 536 7.55 -7.23 7.41
CA CYS A 536 6.60 -6.12 7.47
C CYS A 536 5.40 -6.39 8.40
N SER A 537 5.06 -7.66 8.61
CA SER A 537 3.91 -8.09 9.42
C SER A 537 4.26 -8.45 10.86
N THR A 538 5.50 -8.22 11.29
CA THR A 538 6.01 -8.62 12.60
C THR A 538 6.81 -7.51 13.25
N GLN A 539 6.82 -7.48 14.59
CA GLN A 539 7.62 -6.54 15.37
C GLN A 539 8.20 -7.25 16.60
N GLN A 540 9.53 -7.38 16.65
CA GLN A 540 10.23 -8.00 17.76
C GLN A 540 10.24 -7.09 19.02
N VAL A 541 10.18 -7.74 20.18
CA VAL A 541 10.38 -7.09 21.49
C VAL A 541 11.66 -7.67 22.13
N PRO A 542 12.80 -6.97 22.04
CA PRO A 542 14.06 -7.45 22.59
C PRO A 542 13.97 -7.60 24.12
N LEU A 543 14.68 -8.60 24.64
CA LEU A 543 14.93 -8.76 26.06
C LEU A 543 16.00 -7.73 26.47
N ILE A 544 15.59 -6.72 27.24
CA ILE A 544 16.42 -5.59 27.71
C ILE A 544 16.64 -5.75 29.21
#